data_AF-A0A1X1RPB8-F1
#
_entry.id   AF-A0A1X1RPB8-F1
#
_cell.length_a   1.000
_cell.length_b   1.000
_cell.length_c   1.000
_cell.angle_alpha   90.00
_cell.angle_beta   90.00
_cell.angle_gamma   90.00
#
_symmetry.space_group_name_H-M   'P 1'
#
loop_
_entity.id
_entity.type
_entity.pdbx_description
1 polymer ?
#
loop_
_entity_poly.entity_id
_entity_poly.type
_entity_poly.pdbx_seq_one_letter_code
_entity_poly.pdbx_strand_id
1 'polypeptide(L)'
;MSGGVQTIRKVLAALAIVGMLAGGVAAAIYLVTSGAQRADPVASTPESFAPTPTMPKPDEFLVGVTVTEHHCGTPTTCTYVYSIAPNYHGGHPLPERAFTVFYEITGGHQPQPGSFTVSDGQAKMFKDVSVDGPPGARLAARVLRVEPVVGPVPAPEKTPEKAPEPAPAPAN
;
A
#
# COMPACT_ATOMS: atom_id res chain seq x y z
N MET A 1 51.51 -54.85 -22.01
CA MET A 1 50.26 -54.40 -21.37
C MET A 1 49.36 -53.77 -22.43
N SER A 2 48.03 -53.89 -22.26
CA SER A 2 46.93 -53.24 -23.01
C SER A 2 46.30 -54.01 -24.19
N GLY A 3 45.36 -54.92 -23.89
CA GLY A 3 44.47 -55.58 -24.86
C GLY A 3 43.07 -55.97 -24.32
N GLY A 4 42.62 -55.39 -23.19
CA GLY A 4 41.48 -55.89 -22.41
C GLY A 4 40.15 -55.12 -22.50
N VAL A 5 40.04 -54.06 -23.31
CA VAL A 5 38.84 -53.17 -23.26
C VAL A 5 37.80 -53.48 -24.36
N GLN A 6 38.13 -54.30 -25.36
CA GLN A 6 37.23 -54.56 -26.50
C GLN A 6 36.25 -55.73 -26.31
N THR A 7 36.48 -56.62 -25.34
CA THR A 7 35.65 -57.82 -25.11
C THR A 7 34.46 -57.59 -24.17
N ILE A 8 34.49 -56.53 -23.34
CA ILE A 8 33.43 -56.22 -22.37
C ILE A 8 32.18 -55.61 -23.04
N ARG A 9 32.35 -54.92 -24.18
CA ARG A 9 31.23 -54.28 -24.91
C ARG A 9 30.31 -55.27 -25.65
N LYS A 10 30.73 -56.53 -25.87
CA LYS A 10 29.90 -57.53 -26.56
C LYS A 10 29.01 -58.36 -25.63
N VAL A 11 29.22 -58.32 -24.30
CA VAL A 11 28.42 -59.09 -23.33
C VAL A 11 27.16 -58.34 -22.89
N LEU A 12 27.15 -57.00 -22.94
CA LEU A 12 26.00 -56.19 -22.50
C LEU A 12 24.81 -56.15 -23.49
N ALA A 13 25.03 -56.47 -24.76
CA ALA A 13 23.95 -56.43 -25.77
C ALA A 13 23.00 -57.65 -25.70
N ALA A 14 23.36 -58.71 -24.98
CA ALA A 14 22.55 -59.95 -24.90
C ALA A 14 21.55 -59.97 -23.73
N LEU A 15 21.65 -59.05 -22.76
CA LEU A 15 20.78 -59.02 -21.58
C LEU A 15 19.54 -58.11 -21.71
N ALA A 16 19.36 -57.42 -22.84
CA ALA A 16 18.25 -56.48 -23.03
C ALA A 16 16.98 -57.10 -23.66
N ILE A 17 16.97 -58.37 -24.06
CA ILE A 17 15.85 -58.97 -24.82
C ILE A 17 14.93 -59.87 -23.96
N VAL A 18 15.25 -60.15 -22.69
CA VAL A 18 14.45 -61.05 -21.82
C VAL A 18 13.64 -60.30 -20.74
N GLY A 19 13.51 -58.98 -20.85
CA GLY A 19 12.78 -58.13 -19.90
C GLY A 19 11.38 -57.68 -20.34
N MET A 20 10.84 -58.24 -21.41
CA MET A 20 9.44 -58.04 -21.82
C MET A 20 8.72 -59.39 -21.67
N LEU A 21 7.85 -59.52 -20.67
CA LEU A 21 6.74 -60.48 -20.51
C LEU A 21 6.56 -60.91 -19.03
N ALA A 22 6.03 -60.02 -18.18
CA ALA A 22 5.17 -60.38 -17.03
C ALA A 22 4.75 -59.13 -16.25
N GLY A 23 3.45 -58.95 -16.02
CA GLY A 23 2.96 -58.19 -14.86
C GLY A 23 2.29 -56.84 -15.11
N GLY A 24 1.47 -56.71 -16.16
CA GLY A 24 0.45 -55.66 -16.22
C GLY A 24 -0.91 -56.24 -15.85
N VAL A 25 -1.68 -55.55 -15.00
CA VAL A 25 -3.03 -55.85 -14.49
C VAL A 25 -3.09 -56.51 -13.09
N ALA A 26 -2.97 -55.70 -12.02
CA ALA A 26 -3.54 -56.00 -10.69
C ALA A 26 -3.60 -54.77 -9.73
N ALA A 27 -3.83 -53.54 -10.21
CA ALA A 27 -3.86 -52.35 -9.34
C ALA A 27 -5.20 -51.58 -9.36
N ALA A 28 -6.34 -52.28 -9.44
CA ALA A 28 -7.66 -51.64 -9.42
C ALA A 28 -8.56 -52.06 -8.23
N ILE A 29 -8.20 -53.08 -7.44
CA ILE A 29 -9.13 -53.64 -6.44
C ILE A 29 -8.95 -53.03 -5.03
N TYR A 30 -7.88 -52.28 -4.77
CA TYR A 30 -7.63 -51.71 -3.42
C TYR A 30 -8.24 -50.32 -3.16
N LEU A 31 -8.92 -49.70 -4.14
CA LEU A 31 -9.56 -48.39 -3.96
C LEU A 31 -11.05 -48.46 -3.59
N VAL A 32 -11.64 -49.65 -3.49
CA VAL A 32 -13.09 -49.81 -3.26
C VAL A 32 -13.47 -50.19 -1.82
N THR A 33 -12.51 -50.60 -0.96
CA THR A 33 -12.83 -51.04 0.42
C THR A 33 -12.23 -50.20 1.54
N SER A 34 -11.42 -49.18 1.22
CA SER A 34 -10.86 -48.23 2.20
C SER A 34 -11.70 -46.95 2.38
N GLY A 35 -12.95 -46.96 1.91
CA GLY A 35 -13.95 -45.91 2.18
C GLY A 35 -14.61 -45.99 3.56
N ALA A 36 -14.11 -46.86 4.45
CA ALA A 36 -14.58 -46.96 5.82
C ALA A 36 -13.76 -46.01 6.73
N GLN A 37 -14.37 -44.87 7.03
CA GLN A 37 -14.20 -44.11 8.27
C GLN A 37 -12.81 -43.52 8.55
N ARG A 38 -12.50 -42.40 7.89
CA ARG A 38 -12.06 -41.22 8.65
C ARG A 38 -13.18 -40.20 8.61
N ALA A 39 -14.01 -40.20 9.64
CA ALA A 39 -14.64 -38.95 10.04
C ALA A 39 -13.49 -38.07 10.52
N ASP A 40 -13.02 -37.17 9.66
CA ASP A 40 -12.19 -36.06 10.13
C ASP A 40 -12.97 -35.40 11.27
N PRO A 41 -12.35 -35.17 12.44
CA PRO A 41 -12.99 -34.34 13.45
C PRO A 41 -13.28 -33.01 12.78
N VAL A 42 -14.55 -32.60 12.78
CA VAL A 42 -14.94 -31.24 12.41
C VAL A 42 -14.13 -30.32 13.32
N ALA A 43 -13.00 -29.84 12.79
CA ALA A 43 -12.24 -28.79 13.42
C ALA A 43 -13.22 -27.62 13.50
N SER A 44 -13.65 -27.29 14.72
CA SER A 44 -14.35 -26.04 14.98
C SER A 44 -13.51 -24.95 14.35
N THR A 45 -14.02 -24.33 13.29
CA THR A 45 -13.38 -23.15 12.71
C THR A 45 -13.23 -22.15 13.86
N PRO A 46 -12.01 -21.73 14.24
CA PRO A 46 -11.88 -20.71 15.25
C PRO A 46 -12.65 -19.49 14.73
N GLU A 47 -13.62 -19.02 15.51
CA GLU A 47 -14.27 -17.73 15.23
C GLU A 47 -13.14 -16.70 15.13
N SER A 48 -12.92 -16.20 13.91
CA SER A 48 -11.97 -15.13 13.66
C SER A 48 -12.54 -13.90 14.34
N PHE A 49 -11.97 -13.52 15.48
CA PHE A 49 -12.21 -12.22 16.10
C PHE A 49 -11.55 -11.14 15.24
N ALA A 50 -12.14 -10.87 14.07
CA ALA A 50 -11.71 -9.77 13.23
C ALA A 50 -11.92 -8.46 14.00
N PRO A 51 -10.91 -7.57 14.06
CA PRO A 51 -11.05 -6.30 14.77
C PRO A 51 -12.17 -5.45 14.17
N THR A 52 -13.04 -4.90 15.03
CA THR A 52 -14.19 -4.11 14.61
C THR A 52 -13.74 -2.77 14.02
N PRO A 53 -14.27 -2.35 12.85
CA PRO A 53 -13.99 -1.03 12.29
C PRO A 53 -14.38 0.07 13.29
N THR A 54 -13.43 0.95 13.59
CA THR A 54 -13.59 2.02 14.59
C THR A 54 -13.14 3.34 14.01
N MET A 55 -13.70 4.45 14.52
CA MET A 55 -13.29 5.78 14.10
C MET A 55 -11.83 6.02 14.48
N PRO A 56 -10.95 6.36 13.52
CA PRO A 56 -9.56 6.63 13.80
C PRO A 56 -9.36 7.85 14.71
N LYS A 57 -8.32 7.80 15.51
CA LYS A 57 -7.87 8.93 16.35
C LYS A 57 -6.77 9.73 15.64
N PRO A 58 -6.55 11.01 16.01
CA PRO A 58 -5.51 11.83 15.43
C PRO A 58 -4.09 11.23 15.49
N ASP A 59 -3.76 10.56 16.60
CA ASP A 59 -2.47 9.94 16.85
C ASP A 59 -2.21 8.70 16.00
N GLU A 60 -3.24 8.14 15.34
CA GLU A 60 -3.14 7.00 14.43
C GLU A 60 -2.81 7.40 12.98
N PHE A 61 -2.57 8.70 12.74
CA PHE A 61 -2.12 9.22 11.46
C PHE A 61 -0.75 9.86 11.55
N LEU A 62 0.12 9.46 10.63
CA LEU A 62 1.36 10.18 10.33
C LEU A 62 1.19 10.87 8.99
N VAL A 63 1.36 12.19 8.96
CA VAL A 63 1.31 12.96 7.71
C VAL A 63 2.75 13.36 7.37
N GLY A 64 3.34 12.66 6.42
CA GLY A 64 4.65 13.01 5.88
C GLY A 64 4.57 14.32 5.10
N VAL A 65 5.58 15.18 5.22
CA VAL A 65 5.70 16.41 4.46
C VAL A 65 7.00 16.36 3.67
N THR A 66 6.91 16.50 2.35
CA THR A 66 8.07 16.53 1.46
C THR A 66 8.08 17.87 0.75
N VAL A 67 9.10 18.69 1.01
CA VAL A 67 9.35 19.91 0.25
C VAL A 67 9.87 19.51 -1.13
N THR A 68 9.14 19.90 -2.18
CA THR A 68 9.48 19.62 -3.58
C THR A 68 10.25 20.76 -4.21
N GLU A 69 9.99 22.00 -3.79
CA GLU A 69 10.65 23.21 -4.27
C GLU A 69 10.73 24.25 -3.15
N HIS A 70 11.75 25.11 -3.20
CA HIS A 70 11.77 26.30 -2.36
C HIS A 70 12.50 27.45 -3.07
N HIS A 71 12.05 28.67 -2.79
CA HIS A 71 12.64 29.90 -3.31
C HIS A 71 12.68 30.98 -2.22
N CYS A 72 13.84 31.62 -2.05
CA CYS A 72 14.00 32.72 -1.09
C CYS A 72 14.02 34.06 -1.83
N GLY A 73 12.89 34.77 -1.79
CA GLY A 73 12.76 36.10 -2.40
C GLY A 73 13.40 37.20 -1.56
N THR A 74 13.57 36.97 -0.24
CA THR A 74 14.25 37.91 0.68
C THR A 74 15.17 37.16 1.64
N PRO A 75 16.08 37.85 2.36
CA PRO A 75 16.91 37.23 3.38
C PRO A 75 16.14 36.65 4.58
N THR A 76 14.87 37.06 4.77
CA THR A 76 14.04 36.65 5.92
C THR A 76 12.91 35.70 5.53
N THR A 77 12.61 35.55 4.24
CA THR A 77 11.41 34.86 3.78
C THR A 77 11.70 33.99 2.57
N CYS A 78 11.35 32.72 2.69
CA CYS A 78 11.35 31.75 1.62
C CYS A 78 9.97 31.13 1.45
N THR A 79 9.57 30.90 0.21
CA THR A 79 8.38 30.15 -0.14
C THR A 79 8.77 28.69 -0.38
N TYR A 80 8.03 27.77 0.22
CA TYR A 80 8.23 26.33 0.12
C TYR A 80 7.03 25.68 -0.55
N VAL A 81 7.24 24.95 -1.63
CA VAL A 81 6.24 24.07 -2.23
C VAL A 81 6.42 22.68 -1.63
N TYR A 82 5.34 22.10 -1.12
CA TYR A 82 5.38 20.79 -0.49
C TYR A 82 4.22 19.91 -0.90
N SER A 83 4.43 18.61 -0.76
CA SER A 83 3.42 17.56 -0.87
C SER A 83 3.24 16.84 0.46
N ILE A 84 2.03 16.39 0.73
CA ILE A 84 1.70 15.61 1.93
C ILE A 84 1.50 14.13 1.61
N ALA A 85 1.98 13.24 2.48
CA ALA A 85 1.80 11.80 2.36
C ALA A 85 1.16 11.25 3.65
N PRO A 86 -0.19 11.17 3.72
CA PRO A 86 -0.86 10.62 4.88
C PRO A 86 -0.66 9.10 4.97
N ASN A 87 -0.40 8.61 6.17
CA ASN A 87 -0.25 7.20 6.49
C ASN A 87 -1.03 6.86 7.75
N TYR A 88 -1.94 5.90 7.66
CA TYR A 88 -2.69 5.37 8.79
C TYR A 88 -1.96 4.17 9.38
N HIS A 89 -1.74 4.18 10.69
CA HIS A 89 -1.01 3.14 11.42
C HIS A 89 -1.76 2.61 12.65
N GLY A 90 -3.06 2.91 12.74
CA GLY A 90 -3.92 2.38 13.80
C GLY A 90 -4.09 0.85 13.70
N GLY A 91 -4.30 0.20 14.84
CA GLY A 91 -4.40 -1.25 14.96
C GLY A 91 -5.77 -1.84 14.58
N HIS A 92 -6.68 -1.03 14.06
CA HIS A 92 -8.01 -1.45 13.66
C HIS A 92 -8.33 -1.07 12.21
N PRO A 93 -9.24 -1.77 11.55
CA PRO A 93 -9.71 -1.39 10.22
C PRO A 93 -10.31 0.01 10.24
N LEU A 94 -10.12 0.73 9.13
CA LEU A 94 -10.81 1.99 8.88
C LEU A 94 -12.30 1.73 8.65
N PRO A 95 -13.17 2.67 9.05
CA PRO A 95 -14.60 2.55 8.78
C PRO A 95 -14.87 2.72 7.28
N GLU A 96 -15.93 2.07 6.78
CA GLU A 96 -16.36 2.21 5.38
C GLU A 96 -16.87 3.63 5.08
N ARG A 97 -17.50 4.28 6.06
CA ARG A 97 -17.97 5.66 5.93
C ARG A 97 -16.79 6.63 5.81
N ALA A 98 -16.95 7.63 4.93
CA ALA A 98 -15.96 8.67 4.75
C ALA A 98 -15.75 9.51 6.02
N PHE A 99 -14.51 9.93 6.25
CA PHE A 99 -14.13 10.83 7.33
C PHE A 99 -13.07 11.82 6.85
N THR A 100 -13.00 12.97 7.51
CA THR A 100 -12.03 14.03 7.23
C THR A 100 -11.02 14.11 8.36
N VAL A 101 -9.75 14.15 7.98
CA VAL A 101 -8.62 14.38 8.88
C VAL A 101 -8.18 15.82 8.73
N PHE A 102 -8.17 16.56 9.82
CA PHE A 102 -7.71 17.94 9.87
C PHE A 102 -6.33 17.99 10.49
N TYR A 103 -5.43 18.73 9.86
CA TYR A 103 -4.04 18.87 10.27
C TYR A 103 -3.58 20.32 10.14
N GLU A 104 -2.40 20.62 10.68
CA GLU A 104 -1.70 21.88 10.46
C GLU A 104 -0.27 21.62 10.00
N ILE A 105 0.23 22.42 9.07
CA ILE A 105 1.64 22.46 8.68
C ILE A 105 2.33 23.49 9.56
N THR A 106 3.36 23.04 10.26
CA THR A 106 4.20 23.82 11.17
C THR A 106 5.59 24.03 10.56
N GLY A 107 6.38 24.94 11.13
CA GLY A 107 7.74 25.25 10.67
C GLY A 107 7.83 26.40 9.66
N GLY A 108 6.71 26.82 9.06
CA GLY A 108 6.59 28.09 8.36
C GLY A 108 6.52 29.29 9.31
N HIS A 109 6.19 30.48 8.78
CA HIS A 109 6.01 31.68 9.60
C HIS A 109 4.83 31.57 10.58
N GLN A 110 3.78 30.87 10.17
CA GLN A 110 2.59 30.58 10.96
C GLN A 110 2.09 29.16 10.64
N PRO A 111 1.46 28.45 11.60
CA PRO A 111 0.81 27.19 11.32
C PRO A 111 -0.28 27.35 10.24
N GLN A 112 -0.25 26.51 9.21
CA GLN A 112 -1.23 26.52 8.13
C GLN A 112 -2.20 25.33 8.25
N PRO A 113 -3.51 25.56 8.44
CA PRO A 113 -4.47 24.47 8.52
C PRO A 113 -4.65 23.78 7.16
N GLY A 114 -4.93 22.49 7.19
CA GLY A 114 -5.27 21.68 6.03
C GLY A 114 -6.19 20.53 6.42
N SER A 115 -6.75 19.88 5.41
CA SER A 115 -7.60 18.70 5.61
C SER A 115 -7.57 17.77 4.43
N PHE A 116 -7.72 16.47 4.68
CA PHE A 116 -7.97 15.48 3.63
C PHE A 116 -9.10 14.53 4.01
N THR A 117 -9.82 14.05 3.01
CA THR A 117 -10.91 13.10 3.19
C THR A 117 -10.42 11.70 2.82
N VAL A 118 -10.73 10.75 3.69
CA VAL A 118 -10.53 9.32 3.48
C VAL A 118 -11.88 8.70 3.12
N SER A 119 -11.91 7.91 2.06
CA SER A 119 -13.08 7.16 1.61
C SER A 119 -12.60 5.86 0.98
N ASP A 120 -13.32 4.76 1.20
CA ASP A 120 -12.95 3.43 0.70
C ASP A 120 -11.51 3.00 1.06
N GLY A 121 -11.05 3.41 2.26
CA GLY A 121 -9.68 3.15 2.73
C GLY A 121 -8.58 3.95 2.01
N GLN A 122 -8.94 4.87 1.10
CA GLN A 122 -7.99 5.72 0.39
C GLN A 122 -8.11 7.18 0.83
N ALA A 123 -6.97 7.81 1.09
CA ALA A 123 -6.89 9.24 1.34
C ALA A 123 -6.72 10.01 0.02
N LYS A 124 -7.51 11.06 -0.20
CA LYS A 124 -7.25 12.00 -1.30
C LYS A 124 -6.02 12.85 -0.95
N MET A 125 -4.96 12.73 -1.76
CA MET A 125 -3.69 13.42 -1.56
C MET A 125 -3.73 14.82 -2.17
N PHE A 126 -3.26 15.82 -1.42
CA PHE A 126 -2.98 17.16 -1.94
C PHE A 126 -1.50 17.27 -2.28
N LYS A 127 -1.23 17.84 -3.45
CA LYS A 127 0.13 18.08 -3.96
C LYS A 127 0.32 19.57 -4.20
N ASP A 128 1.58 19.98 -4.09
CA ASP A 128 2.07 21.28 -4.55
C ASP A 128 1.38 22.48 -3.87
N VAL A 129 1.28 22.41 -2.54
CA VAL A 129 0.80 23.52 -1.72
C VAL A 129 1.99 24.39 -1.32
N SER A 130 1.81 25.71 -1.35
CA SER A 130 2.85 26.68 -1.01
C SER A 130 2.68 27.23 0.41
N VAL A 131 3.77 27.35 1.16
CA VAL A 131 3.81 28.03 2.46
C VAL A 131 5.06 28.88 2.60
N ASP A 132 4.92 30.04 3.24
CA ASP A 132 6.06 30.90 3.54
C ASP A 132 6.69 30.53 4.89
N GLY A 133 8.02 30.46 4.92
CA GLY A 133 8.82 30.08 6.08
C GLY A 133 10.14 30.87 6.17
N PRO A 134 10.76 30.88 7.36
CA PRO A 134 12.12 31.40 7.49
C PRO A 134 13.11 30.56 6.67
N PRO A 135 14.30 31.08 6.32
CA PRO A 135 15.33 30.30 5.66
C PRO A 135 15.69 29.03 6.44
N GLY A 136 15.71 27.90 5.73
CA GLY A 136 15.97 26.59 6.33
C GLY A 136 14.80 26.01 7.15
N ALA A 137 13.57 26.51 6.95
CA ALA A 137 12.37 25.97 7.58
C ALA A 137 12.26 24.45 7.40
N ARG A 138 11.90 23.76 8.49
CA ARG A 138 11.58 22.33 8.48
C ARG A 138 10.08 22.20 8.63
N LEU A 139 9.41 21.93 7.51
CA LEU A 139 7.96 21.76 7.52
C LEU A 139 7.59 20.40 8.11
N ALA A 140 6.58 20.39 8.98
CA ALA A 140 6.04 19.18 9.57
C ALA A 140 4.53 19.30 9.74
N ALA A 141 3.80 18.20 9.54
CA ALA A 141 2.36 18.16 9.73
C ALA A 141 2.02 17.62 11.12
N ARG A 142 1.03 18.24 11.77
CA ARG A 142 0.43 17.75 13.02
C ARG A 142 -1.06 17.53 12.81
N VAL A 143 -1.53 16.31 13.08
CA VAL A 143 -2.95 15.98 13.00
C VAL A 143 -3.65 16.49 14.26
N LEU A 144 -4.79 17.15 14.08
CA LEU A 144 -5.52 17.81 15.15
C LEU A 144 -6.80 17.08 15.52
N ARG A 145 -7.57 16.66 14.51
CA ARG A 145 -8.90 16.06 14.70
C ARG A 145 -9.31 15.20 13.51
N VAL A 146 -10.18 14.24 13.78
CA VAL A 146 -10.77 13.33 12.79
C VAL A 146 -12.28 13.37 12.98
N GLU A 147 -13.02 13.66 11.92
CA GLU A 147 -14.48 13.86 11.98
C GLU A 147 -15.18 13.08 10.86
N PRO A 148 -16.38 12.54 11.10
CA PRO A 148 -17.15 11.87 10.04
C PRO A 148 -17.65 12.90 9.03
N VAL A 149 -17.69 12.53 7.74
CA VAL A 149 -18.35 13.37 6.74
C VAL A 149 -19.86 13.25 6.94
N VAL A 150 -20.50 14.35 7.34
CA VAL A 150 -21.96 14.42 7.50
C VAL A 150 -22.57 15.03 6.22
N GLY A 151 -23.17 14.18 5.38
CA GLY A 151 -23.79 14.60 4.11
C GLY A 151 -23.07 14.08 2.86
N PRO A 152 -23.60 14.36 1.64
CA PRO A 152 -22.95 13.93 0.40
C PRO A 152 -21.53 14.51 0.33
N VAL A 153 -20.56 13.67 0.00
CA VAL A 153 -19.15 14.05 -0.16
C VAL A 153 -19.10 15.28 -1.07
N PRO A 154 -18.64 16.45 -0.59
CA PRO A 154 -18.54 17.62 -1.45
C PRO A 154 -17.67 17.25 -2.66
N ALA A 155 -18.20 17.52 -3.85
CA ALA A 155 -17.46 17.42 -5.10
C ALA A 155 -16.14 18.20 -4.93
N PRO A 156 -15.04 17.73 -5.54
CA PRO A 156 -13.72 18.31 -5.33
C PRO A 156 -13.80 19.82 -5.48
N GLU A 157 -13.54 20.54 -4.38
CA GLU A 157 -13.23 21.96 -4.45
C GLU A 157 -12.02 22.04 -5.38
N LYS A 158 -12.25 22.57 -6.57
CA LYS A 158 -11.18 22.90 -7.48
C LYS A 158 -10.22 23.75 -6.65
N THR A 159 -8.97 23.32 -6.60
CA THR A 159 -7.81 24.12 -6.22
C THR A 159 -8.11 25.59 -6.54
N PRO A 160 -7.84 26.57 -5.66
CA PRO A 160 -7.89 27.96 -6.05
C PRO A 160 -7.00 28.12 -7.27
N GLU A 161 -7.63 28.13 -8.45
CA GLU A 161 -6.98 28.40 -9.70
C GLU A 161 -6.50 29.82 -9.52
N LYS A 162 -5.19 29.96 -9.36
CA LYS A 162 -4.47 31.23 -9.28
C LYS A 162 -5.20 32.21 -10.19
N ALA A 163 -5.82 33.23 -9.59
CA ALA A 163 -6.53 34.26 -10.34
C ALA A 163 -5.63 34.69 -11.51
N PRO A 164 -6.15 34.78 -12.75
CA PRO A 164 -5.34 35.17 -13.88
C PRO A 164 -4.69 36.51 -13.53
N GLU A 165 -3.36 36.51 -13.55
CA GLU A 165 -2.54 37.69 -13.38
C GLU A 165 -3.05 38.75 -14.38
N PRO A 166 -3.38 39.98 -13.94
CA PRO A 166 -3.83 41.01 -14.85
C PRO A 166 -2.73 41.23 -15.89
N ALA A 167 -3.07 41.10 -17.16
CA ALA A 167 -2.14 41.36 -18.26
C ALA A 167 -1.49 42.74 -18.07
N PRO A 168 -0.17 42.88 -18.32
CA PRO A 168 0.48 44.18 -18.21
C PRO A 168 -0.20 45.16 -19.16
N ALA A 169 -0.59 46.32 -18.60
CA ALA A 169 -1.17 47.41 -19.36
C ALA A 169 -0.20 47.84 -20.50
N PRO A 170 -0.71 48.15 -21.70
CA PRO A 170 0.15 48.67 -22.76
C PRO A 170 0.75 50.00 -22.31
N ALA A 171 2.08 50.10 -22.41
CA ALA A 171 2.78 51.37 -22.26
C ALA A 171 2.32 52.34 -23.37
N ASN A 172 1.91 53.53 -22.98
CA ASN A 172 1.80 54.70 -23.87
C ASN A 172 3.15 55.41 -23.92
#